data_AF-A0A815XDF2-F1
#
_entry.id   AF-A0A815XDF2-F1
#
_cell.length_a   1.000
_cell.length_b   1.000
_cell.length_c   1.000
_cell.angle_alpha   90.00
_cell.angle_beta   90.00
_cell.angle_gamma   90.00
#
_symmetry.space_group_name_H-M   'P 1'
#
loop_
_entity.id
_entity.type
_entity.pdbx_description
1 polymer ?
#
loop_
_entity_poly.entity_id
_entity_poly.type
_entity_poly.pdbx_seq_one_letter_code
_entity_poly.pdbx_strand_id
1 'polypeptide(L)'
;MILITGNDSRPQSLVISDFNNDGLMDIGVVNSRTYNIGIFLGYGDISFANQVTYSTGLHSSPCSMTVGDFNNDTRVDIVFAS
;
A
#
# COMPACT_ATOMS: atom_id res chain seq x y z
N MET A 1 18.20 -3.58 0.18
CA MET A 1 17.22 -3.60 -0.92
C MET A 1 16.57 -2.23 -1.01
N ILE A 2 16.18 -1.76 -2.20
CA ILE A 2 15.48 -0.49 -2.41
C ILE A 2 14.21 -0.79 -3.21
N LEU A 3 13.06 -0.29 -2.75
CA LEU A 3 11.77 -0.40 -3.42
C LEU A 3 11.43 0.93 -4.12
N ILE A 4 10.84 0.85 -5.30
CA ILE A 4 10.52 2.01 -6.15
C ILE A 4 9.03 1.96 -6.49
N THR A 5 8.30 3.04 -6.23
CA THR A 5 6.83 3.08 -6.39
C THR A 5 6.36 3.61 -7.75
N GLY A 6 7.28 3.70 -8.71
CA GLY A 6 7.04 4.20 -10.07
C GLY A 6 7.52 5.64 -10.28
N ASN A 7 7.67 6.02 -11.55
CA ASN A 7 8.07 7.38 -11.93
C ASN A 7 6.99 8.39 -11.56
N ASP A 8 7.41 9.58 -11.10
CA ASP A 8 6.52 10.68 -10.74
C ASP A 8 5.47 10.36 -9.66
N SER A 9 5.62 9.27 -8.90
CA SER A 9 4.61 8.79 -7.94
C SER A 9 4.34 9.74 -6.77
N ARG A 10 5.38 10.48 -6.33
CA ARG A 10 5.36 11.38 -5.16
C ARG A 10 4.75 10.67 -3.93
N PRO A 11 5.47 9.69 -3.35
CA PRO A 11 4.98 8.94 -2.19
C PRO A 11 4.81 9.87 -0.99
N GLN A 12 3.69 9.76 -0.26
CA GLN A 12 3.33 10.64 0.87
C GLN A 12 3.26 9.91 2.22
N SER A 13 2.82 8.65 2.19
CA SER A 13 2.59 7.85 3.39
C SER A 13 2.91 6.38 3.10
N LEU A 14 3.28 5.64 4.14
CA LEU A 14 3.45 4.20 4.10
C LEU A 14 2.84 3.53 5.33
N VAL A 15 2.46 2.27 5.17
CA VAL A 15 1.94 1.39 6.23
C VAL A 15 2.55 0.00 6.06
N ILE A 16 2.60 -0.77 7.14
CA ILE A 16 3.07 -2.15 7.16
C ILE A 16 1.93 -3.00 7.73
N SER A 17 1.55 -4.05 7.01
CA SER A 17 0.51 -5.00 7.42
C SER A 17 0.60 -6.26 6.56
N ASP A 18 -0.03 -7.35 6.99
CA ASP A 18 -0.21 -8.55 6.17
C ASP A 18 -1.47 -8.36 5.29
N PHE A 19 -1.30 -7.93 4.03
CA PHE A 19 -2.42 -7.58 3.15
C PHE A 19 -3.01 -8.80 2.44
N ASN A 20 -2.27 -9.89 2.33
CA ASN A 20 -2.69 -11.12 1.66
C ASN A 20 -2.99 -12.28 2.63
N ASN A 21 -2.84 -12.05 3.95
CA ASN A 21 -3.07 -12.99 5.03
C ASN A 21 -2.21 -14.26 4.92
N ASP A 22 -0.93 -14.09 4.59
CA ASP A 22 0.05 -15.19 4.52
C ASP A 22 0.98 -15.28 5.75
N GLY A 23 0.82 -14.38 6.71
CA GLY A 23 1.63 -14.29 7.93
C GLY A 23 2.93 -13.51 7.78
N LEU A 24 3.18 -12.90 6.61
CA LEU A 24 4.35 -12.09 6.33
C LEU A 24 3.96 -10.60 6.25
N MET A 25 4.92 -9.74 6.57
CA MET A 25 4.69 -8.29 6.54
C MET A 25 4.87 -7.75 5.12
N ASP A 26 3.84 -7.07 4.63
CA ASP A 26 3.84 -6.35 3.36
C ASP A 26 4.00 -4.83 3.58
N ILE A 27 4.18 -4.09 2.50
CA ILE A 27 4.31 -2.63 2.52
C ILE A 27 3.26 -1.98 1.62
N GLY A 28 2.45 -1.08 2.18
CA GLY A 28 1.54 -0.23 1.43
C GLY A 28 2.10 1.20 1.32
N VAL A 29 2.00 1.81 0.14
CA VAL A 29 2.49 3.16 -0.13
C VAL A 29 1.44 3.98 -0.85
N VAL A 30 1.21 5.21 -0.37
CA VAL A 30 0.34 6.19 -1.02
C VAL A 30 1.13 7.01 -2.02
N ASN A 31 0.76 6.93 -3.31
CA ASN A 31 1.39 7.65 -4.41
C ASN A 31 0.47 8.79 -4.91
N SER A 32 0.68 9.98 -4.34
CA SER A 32 -0.24 11.10 -4.51
C SER A 32 -0.37 11.62 -5.95
N ARG A 33 0.72 11.59 -6.74
CA ARG A 33 0.75 12.20 -8.07
C ARG A 33 0.35 11.23 -9.19
N THR A 34 0.45 9.93 -8.92
CA THR A 34 -0.07 8.87 -9.81
C THR A 34 -1.44 8.34 -9.37
N TYR A 35 -2.06 8.98 -8.38
CA TYR A 35 -3.42 8.72 -7.87
C TYR A 35 -3.67 7.25 -7.49
N ASN A 36 -2.70 6.61 -6.86
CA ASN A 36 -2.82 5.19 -6.50
C ASN A 36 -2.17 4.85 -5.16
N ILE A 37 -2.49 3.66 -4.69
CA ILE A 37 -1.83 2.96 -3.61
C ILE A 37 -1.03 1.82 -4.22
N GLY A 38 0.24 1.69 -3.89
CA GLY A 38 1.07 0.53 -4.24
C GLY A 38 1.23 -0.42 -3.06
N ILE A 39 1.06 -1.73 -3.28
CA ILE A 39 1.28 -2.78 -2.28
C ILE A 39 2.44 -3.67 -2.73
N PHE A 40 3.49 -3.78 -1.92
CA PHE A 40 4.60 -4.71 -2.09
C PHE A 40 4.42 -5.90 -1.16
N LEU A 41 4.21 -7.09 -1.73
CA LEU A 41 4.05 -8.32 -0.94
C LEU A 41 5.41 -8.85 -0.47
N GLY A 42 5.53 -9.17 0.81
CA GLY A 42 6.74 -9.72 1.41
C GLY A 42 6.91 -11.21 1.15
N TYR A 43 8.16 -11.68 1.07
CA TYR A 43 8.47 -13.11 0.96
C TYR A 43 9.08 -13.69 2.24
N GLY A 44 9.17 -12.90 3.32
CA GLY A 44 9.65 -13.34 4.64
C GLY A 44 11.17 -13.45 4.78
N ASP A 45 11.90 -13.21 3.69
CA ASP A 45 13.36 -13.25 3.60
C ASP A 45 13.96 -11.85 3.32
N ILE A 46 13.28 -10.79 3.79
CA ILE A 46 13.65 -9.38 3.58
C ILE A 46 13.53 -8.96 2.10
N SER A 47 12.96 -9.81 1.24
CA SER A 47 12.62 -9.49 -0.16
C SER A 47 11.10 -9.30 -0.34
N PHE A 48 10.75 -8.64 -1.44
CA PHE A 48 9.37 -8.23 -1.75
C PHE A 48 9.12 -8.35 -3.26
N ALA A 49 7.87 -8.63 -3.63
CA ALA A 49 7.37 -8.58 -4.99
C ALA A 49 7.39 -7.15 -5.56
N ASN A 50 7.27 -7.03 -6.89
CA ASN A 50 6.92 -5.75 -7.50
C ASN A 50 5.55 -5.27 -6.99
N GLN A 51 5.38 -3.96 -6.86
CA GLN A 51 4.12 -3.42 -6.34
C GLN A 51 2.92 -3.77 -7.24
N VAL A 52 1.80 -4.07 -6.60
CA VAL A 52 0.47 -4.06 -7.21
C VAL A 52 -0.18 -2.71 -6.90
N THR A 53 -0.73 -2.04 -7.92
CA THR A 53 -1.30 -0.70 -7.75
C THR A 53 -2.83 -0.70 -7.78
N TYR A 54 -3.43 0.03 -6.85
CA TYR A 54 -4.87 0.25 -6.74
C TYR A 54 -5.18 1.73 -6.97
N SER A 55 -6.04 2.03 -7.94
CA SER A 55 -6.47 3.40 -8.23
C SER A 55 -7.26 3.96 -7.05
N THR A 56 -6.97 5.20 -6.69
CA THR A 56 -7.73 5.98 -5.69
C THR A 56 -8.73 6.95 -6.36
N GLY A 57 -8.92 6.83 -7.68
CA GLY A 57 -9.71 7.74 -8.49
C GLY A 57 -8.89 8.84 -9.15
N LEU A 58 -9.33 9.32 -10.32
CA LEU A 58 -8.63 10.40 -11.02
C LEU A 58 -8.66 11.68 -10.19
N HIS A 59 -7.50 12.31 -10.06
CA HIS A 59 -7.31 13.60 -9.35
C HIS A 59 -7.55 13.54 -7.84
N SER A 60 -7.68 12.35 -7.24
CA SER A 60 -7.91 12.18 -5.80
C SER A 60 -6.74 12.65 -4.93
N SER A 61 -5.52 12.78 -5.44
CA SER A 61 -4.35 13.27 -4.67
C SER A 61 -4.18 12.65 -3.27
N PRO A 62 -4.20 11.31 -3.12
CA PRO A 62 -4.18 10.66 -1.80
C PRO A 62 -2.90 11.05 -1.03
N CYS A 63 -3.05 11.31 0.27
CA CYS A 63 -1.96 11.82 1.12
C CYS A 63 -1.72 11.00 2.40
N SER A 64 -2.72 10.25 2.87
CA SER A 64 -2.62 9.46 4.11
C SER A 64 -3.31 8.10 3.98
N MET A 65 -2.87 7.13 4.77
CA MET A 65 -3.41 5.78 4.81
C MET A 65 -3.33 5.19 6.22
N THR A 66 -4.34 4.40 6.58
CA THR A 66 -4.35 3.56 7.77
C THR A 66 -4.88 2.17 7.41
N VAL A 67 -4.58 1.19 8.28
CA VAL A 67 -4.92 -0.22 8.09
C VAL A 67 -5.49 -0.80 9.38
N GLY A 68 -6.39 -1.77 9.26
CA GLY A 68 -7.01 -2.47 10.37
C GLY A 68 -8.16 -3.34 9.89
N ASP A 69 -8.67 -4.23 10.73
CA ASP A 69 -9.93 -4.94 10.45
C ASP A 69 -11.10 -4.01 10.86
N PHE A 70 -11.60 -3.23 9.91
CA PHE A 70 -12.65 -2.24 10.14
C PHE A 70 -14.05 -2.81 9.92
N ASN A 71 -14.16 -3.91 9.17
CA ASN A 71 -15.42 -4.56 8.84
C ASN A 71 -15.68 -5.87 9.62
N ASN A 72 -14.71 -6.30 10.46
CA ASN A 72 -14.74 -7.51 11.30
C ASN A 72 -14.82 -8.83 10.49
N ASP A 73 -14.10 -8.90 9.37
CA ASP A 73 -13.98 -10.11 8.53
C ASP A 73 -12.66 -10.85 8.70
N THR A 74 -11.83 -10.44 9.68
CA THR A 74 -10.49 -11.01 9.97
C THR A 74 -9.45 -10.77 8.89
N ARG A 75 -9.72 -9.90 7.92
CA ARG A 75 -8.74 -9.43 6.92
C ARG A 75 -8.40 -7.97 7.18
N VAL A 76 -7.23 -7.58 6.70
CA VAL A 76 -6.79 -6.18 6.80
C VAL A 76 -7.55 -5.35 5.77
N ASP A 77 -8.29 -4.37 6.26
CA ASP A 77 -8.87 -3.30 5.45
C ASP A 77 -7.87 -2.13 5.30
N ILE A 78 -8.02 -1.40 4.19
CA ILE A 78 -7.25 -0.18 3.91
C ILE A 78 -8.22 0.99 3.85
N VAL A 79 -7.89 2.07 4.55
CA VAL A 79 -8.57 3.37 4.44
C VAL A 79 -7.54 4.42 4.07
N PHE A 80 -7.86 5.29 3.11
CA PHE A 80 -6.99 6.39 2.70
C PHE A 80 -7.76 7.73 2.70
N ALA A 81 -6.98 8.81 2.77
CA ALA A 81 -7.47 10.18 2.67
C ALA A 81 -6.72 10.95 1.59
N SER A 82 -7.39 11.97 1.07
CA SER A 82 -7.02 12.79 -0.09
C SER A 82 -6.91 14.24 0.31
#